data_AF-A0A7K8UVH4-F1
#
_entry.id   AF-A0A7K8UVH4-F1
#
_cell.length_a   1.000
_cell.length_b   1.000
_cell.length_c   1.000
_cell.angle_alpha   90.00
_cell.angle_beta   90.00
_cell.angle_gamma   90.00
#
_symmetry.space_group_name_H-M   'P 1'
#
loop_
_entity.id
_entity.type
_entity.pdbx_description
1 polymer ?
#
loop_
_entity_poly.entity_id
_entity_poly.type
_entity_poly.pdbx_seq_one_letter_code
_entity_poly.pdbx_strand_id
1 'polypeptide(L)'
;MKAGVAALTAGILGGTGVLLFLIAFGTDYWLLATETCGVFKQARKEILTFHHEGFFWRCWFFGEGYPETIWTFWYTSQAHPKFCMHGYLFPMPIALGPFPHPSYDTTAVYRGFWTAFIMLAVAAGLVGGLLLVCGVPFVSPRSYKVGGGFLLASGGLFLLLIFLFVIWKEFAADFQKYILLERSEKCTDDVPVHVYYGWSFMFAAAGVPLVLLSGLLFYLIGRDI
;
A
#
# COMPACT_ATOMS: atom_id res chain seq x y z
N MET A 1 -15.33 28.07 23.48
CA MET A 1 -14.40 28.38 22.37
C MET A 1 -13.23 27.38 22.24
N LYS A 2 -12.47 27.05 23.29
CA LYS A 2 -11.26 26.18 23.18
C LYS A 2 -11.55 24.75 22.67
N ALA A 3 -12.63 24.11 23.15
CA ALA A 3 -13.00 22.76 22.73
C ALA A 3 -13.41 22.66 21.24
N GLY A 4 -14.06 23.70 20.70
CA GLY A 4 -14.48 23.73 19.30
C GLY A 4 -13.31 23.82 18.32
N VAL A 5 -12.30 24.63 18.64
CA VAL A 5 -11.06 24.72 17.84
C VAL A 5 -10.29 23.40 17.88
N ALA A 6 -10.17 22.79 19.06
CA ALA A 6 -9.50 21.50 19.20
C ALA A 6 -10.22 20.38 18.42
N ALA A 7 -11.55 20.33 18.49
CA ALA A 7 -12.35 19.35 17.75
C ALA A 7 -12.27 19.57 16.22
N LEU A 8 -12.26 20.83 15.75
CA LEU A 8 -12.07 21.14 14.34
C LEU A 8 -10.70 20.69 13.83
N THR A 9 -9.62 21.04 14.55
CA THR A 9 -8.26 20.61 14.21
C THR A 9 -8.16 19.09 14.20
N ALA A 10 -8.68 18.42 15.23
CA ALA A 10 -8.72 16.96 15.28
C ALA A 10 -9.49 16.37 14.09
N GLY A 11 -10.62 16.97 13.72
CA GLY A 11 -11.43 16.56 12.57
C GLY A 11 -10.69 16.67 11.24
N ILE A 12 -9.99 17.79 10.99
CA ILE A 12 -9.19 17.99 9.77
C ILE A 12 -8.06 16.97 9.68
N LEU A 13 -7.32 16.75 10.78
CA LEU A 13 -6.25 15.76 10.83
C LEU A 13 -6.77 14.34 10.57
N GLY A 14 -7.86 13.96 11.25
CA GLY A 14 -8.46 12.64 11.13
C GLY A 14 -9.05 12.40 9.75
N GLY A 15 -9.79 13.36 9.21
CA GLY A 15 -10.37 13.28 7.88
C GLY A 15 -9.30 13.18 6.79
N THR A 16 -8.23 13.98 6.89
CA THR A 16 -7.09 13.89 5.96
C THR A 16 -6.41 12.53 6.06
N GLY A 17 -6.12 12.06 7.28
CA GLY A 17 -5.47 10.77 7.48
C GLY A 17 -6.31 9.58 6.99
N VAL A 18 -7.62 9.57 7.25
CA VAL A 18 -8.55 8.54 6.73
C VAL A 18 -8.64 8.60 5.21
N LEU A 19 -8.65 9.79 4.61
CA LEU A 19 -8.61 9.93 3.15
C LEU A 19 -7.32 9.32 2.57
N LEU A 20 -6.17 9.60 3.19
CA LEU A 20 -4.90 9.00 2.79
C LEU A 20 -4.92 7.47 2.89
N PHE A 21 -5.54 6.91 3.93
CA PHE A 21 -5.74 5.46 4.05
C PHE A 21 -6.65 4.89 2.97
N LEU A 22 -7.73 5.58 2.60
CA LEU A 22 -8.60 5.16 1.50
C LEU A 22 -7.88 5.20 0.15
N ILE A 23 -7.07 6.23 -0.10
CA ILE A 23 -6.23 6.32 -1.29
C ILE A 23 -5.22 5.18 -1.28
N ALA A 24 -4.50 4.96 -0.18
CA ALA A 24 -3.54 3.88 -0.05
C ALA A 24 -4.19 2.50 -0.29
N PHE A 25 -5.38 2.29 0.25
CA PHE A 25 -6.15 1.06 0.05
C PHE A 25 -6.58 0.89 -1.42
N GLY A 26 -7.14 1.94 -2.03
CA GLY A 26 -7.72 1.86 -3.37
C GLY A 26 -6.73 2.03 -4.53
N THR A 27 -5.52 2.53 -4.26
CA THR A 27 -4.49 2.69 -5.28
C THR A 27 -3.52 1.51 -5.21
N ASP A 28 -3.33 0.82 -6.33
CA ASP A 28 -2.50 -0.39 -6.40
C ASP A 28 -1.01 -0.12 -6.60
N TYR A 29 -0.47 0.77 -5.76
CA TYR A 29 0.89 1.28 -5.84
C TYR A 29 1.59 1.14 -4.48
N TRP A 30 1.52 -0.04 -3.87
CA TRP A 30 2.26 -0.33 -2.64
C TRP A 30 3.72 -0.69 -2.95
N LEU A 31 3.93 -1.46 -4.01
CA LEU A 31 5.23 -1.93 -4.46
C LEU A 31 5.46 -1.57 -5.92
N LEU A 32 6.66 -1.12 -6.25
CA LEU A 32 7.12 -0.84 -7.61
C LEU A 32 8.34 -1.70 -7.90
N ALA A 33 8.47 -2.22 -9.11
CA ALA A 33 9.68 -2.89 -9.53
C ALA A 33 10.04 -2.54 -10.98
N THR A 34 11.33 -2.59 -11.29
CA THR A 34 11.86 -2.37 -12.64
C THR A 34 12.84 -3.45 -13.01
N GLU A 35 12.78 -3.90 -14.26
CA GLU A 35 13.70 -4.89 -14.83
C GLU A 35 14.00 -4.54 -16.29
N THR A 36 15.19 -4.87 -16.76
CA THR A 36 15.61 -4.67 -18.17
C THR A 36 15.55 -5.95 -19.00
N CYS A 37 14.79 -6.95 -18.54
CA CYS A 37 14.67 -8.21 -19.25
C CYS A 37 13.69 -8.12 -20.44
N GLY A 38 14.27 -7.99 -21.64
CA GLY A 38 13.54 -8.10 -22.90
C GLY A 38 14.45 -7.82 -24.09
N VAL A 39 14.95 -8.88 -24.74
CA VAL A 39 15.63 -8.77 -26.05
C VAL A 39 14.61 -9.13 -27.12
N PHE A 40 14.07 -8.14 -27.86
CA PHE A 40 13.51 -8.48 -29.17
C PHE A 40 14.68 -8.93 -30.05
N LYS A 41 14.65 -10.20 -30.50
CA LYS A 41 15.68 -10.82 -31.35
C LYS A 41 16.02 -10.06 -32.63
N GLN A 42 15.32 -8.97 -32.95
CA GLN A 42 15.47 -8.20 -34.18
C GLN A 42 16.00 -6.78 -33.99
N ALA A 43 16.12 -6.28 -32.75
CA ALA A 43 16.77 -4.99 -32.47
C ALA A 43 17.45 -5.02 -31.10
N ARG A 44 18.75 -4.77 -31.07
CA ARG A 44 19.59 -4.63 -29.86
C ARG A 44 19.19 -3.38 -29.07
N LYS A 45 18.02 -3.40 -28.43
CA LYS A 45 17.56 -2.40 -27.46
C LYS A 45 17.09 -3.13 -26.21
N GLU A 46 17.68 -2.79 -25.08
CA GLU A 46 17.20 -3.22 -23.76
C GLU A 46 15.81 -2.60 -23.54
N ILE A 47 14.85 -3.42 -23.15
CA ILE A 47 13.49 -2.97 -22.85
C ILE A 47 13.32 -2.93 -21.36
N LEU A 48 13.16 -1.71 -20.83
CA LEU A 48 12.81 -1.48 -19.44
C LEU A 48 11.33 -1.81 -19.23
N THR A 49 11.04 -2.76 -18.35
CA THR A 49 9.69 -3.13 -17.94
C THR A 49 9.44 -2.63 -16.53
N PHE A 50 8.36 -1.89 -16.36
CA PHE A 50 7.90 -1.39 -15.07
C PHE A 50 6.78 -2.27 -14.56
N HIS A 51 6.81 -2.55 -13.26
CA HIS A 51 5.80 -3.29 -12.52
C HIS A 51 5.29 -2.45 -11.38
N HIS A 52 3.99 -2.52 -11.14
CA HIS A 52 3.40 -2.03 -9.90
C HIS A 52 2.36 -3.00 -9.36
N GLU A 53 2.32 -3.09 -8.04
CA GLU A 53 1.45 -3.98 -7.30
C GLU A 53 0.83 -3.24 -6.13
N GLY A 54 -0.45 -3.51 -5.92
CA GLY A 54 -1.09 -3.24 -4.65
C GLY A 54 -2.06 -4.36 -4.32
N PHE A 55 -3.25 -3.98 -3.92
CA PHE A 55 -4.16 -4.88 -3.24
C PHE A 55 -5.13 -5.57 -4.20
N PHE A 56 -5.65 -4.80 -5.15
CA PHE A 56 -6.61 -5.21 -6.16
C PHE A 56 -5.96 -5.66 -7.46
N TRP A 57 -4.85 -5.03 -7.85
CA TRP A 57 -4.26 -5.20 -9.17
C TRP A 57 -2.74 -5.32 -9.11
N ARG A 58 -2.21 -6.15 -10.00
CA ARG A 58 -0.82 -6.13 -10.42
C ARG A 58 -0.78 -5.76 -11.89
N CYS A 59 0.07 -4.81 -12.25
CA CYS A 59 0.22 -4.40 -13.65
C CYS A 59 1.68 -4.23 -14.05
N TRP A 60 1.93 -4.36 -15.35
CA TRP A 60 3.22 -4.05 -15.96
C TRP A 60 3.06 -3.33 -17.30
N PHE A 61 4.08 -2.57 -17.69
CA PHE A 61 4.14 -1.86 -18.96
C PHE A 61 5.60 -1.60 -19.37
N PHE A 62 5.80 -1.36 -20.67
CA PHE A 62 7.13 -1.14 -21.25
C PHE A 62 7.46 0.36 -21.28
N GLY A 63 8.67 0.72 -20.86
CA GLY A 63 9.21 2.07 -21.02
C GLY A 63 9.93 2.20 -22.35
N GLU A 64 9.25 2.70 -23.39
CA GLU A 64 9.95 3.03 -24.64
C GLU A 64 10.68 4.38 -24.53
N GLY A 65 12.01 4.37 -24.65
CA GLY A 65 12.79 5.56 -25.02
C GLY A 65 13.01 6.64 -23.95
N TYR A 66 12.68 6.39 -22.68
CA TYR A 66 12.95 7.32 -21.58
C TYR A 66 14.18 6.90 -20.76
N PRO A 67 14.96 7.86 -20.22
CA PRO A 67 16.09 7.53 -19.36
C PRO A 67 15.62 6.70 -18.15
N GLU A 68 16.39 5.64 -17.88
CA GLU A 68 16.38 4.69 -16.76
C GLU A 68 16.10 5.34 -15.40
N THR A 69 14.88 5.80 -15.14
CA THR A 69 14.55 6.44 -13.87
C THR A 69 13.13 6.11 -13.45
N ILE A 70 12.99 5.73 -12.19
CA ILE A 70 11.69 5.57 -11.50
C ILE A 70 10.84 6.84 -11.55
N TRP A 71 11.46 8.01 -11.72
CA TRP A 71 10.76 9.28 -11.91
C TRP A 71 9.85 9.29 -13.14
N THR A 72 10.24 8.62 -14.23
CA THR A 72 9.39 8.44 -15.40
C THR A 72 8.11 7.71 -15.03
N PHE A 73 8.18 6.67 -14.19
CA PHE A 73 7.01 5.97 -13.68
C PHE A 73 6.10 6.87 -12.82
N TRP A 74 6.70 7.75 -12.00
CA TRP A 74 5.98 8.60 -11.08
C TRP A 74 5.25 9.77 -11.77
N TYR A 75 5.74 10.23 -12.92
CA TYR A 75 5.26 11.47 -13.56
C TYR A 75 4.74 11.31 -15.00
N THR A 76 4.93 10.18 -15.66
CA THR A 76 4.43 9.98 -17.04
C THR A 76 3.12 9.20 -17.07
N SER A 77 2.25 9.53 -18.02
CA SER A 77 1.08 8.69 -18.34
C SER A 77 1.60 7.33 -18.77
N GLN A 78 1.26 6.30 -18.00
CA GLN A 78 1.70 4.91 -18.19
C GLN A 78 1.58 4.53 -19.66
N ALA A 79 2.72 4.20 -20.28
CA ALA A 79 2.80 3.95 -21.71
C ALA A 79 1.87 2.79 -22.08
N HIS A 80 1.07 2.98 -23.13
CA HIS A 80 0.26 1.90 -23.69
C HIS A 80 1.15 0.99 -24.55
N PRO A 81 1.03 -0.34 -24.44
CA PRO A 81 0.03 -1.08 -23.69
C PRO A 81 0.40 -1.36 -22.22
N LYS A 82 -0.57 -1.14 -21.31
CA LYS A 82 -0.52 -1.56 -19.90
C LYS A 82 -1.28 -2.87 -19.73
N PHE A 83 -0.64 -3.86 -19.12
CA PHE A 83 -1.25 -5.15 -18.82
C PHE A 83 -1.51 -5.26 -17.33
N CYS A 84 -2.74 -5.60 -16.95
CA CYS A 84 -3.17 -5.72 -15.56
C CYS A 84 -3.86 -7.05 -15.33
N MET A 85 -3.61 -7.64 -14.17
CA MET A 85 -4.30 -8.81 -13.67
C MET A 85 -4.71 -8.58 -12.21
N HIS A 86 -5.78 -9.24 -11.76
CA HIS A 86 -6.24 -9.11 -10.39
C HIS A 86 -5.16 -9.61 -9.42
N GLY A 87 -4.79 -8.77 -8.46
CA GLY A 87 -3.89 -9.10 -7.35
C GLY A 87 -4.54 -10.03 -6.33
N TYR A 88 -5.88 -10.09 -6.28
CA TYR A 88 -6.64 -10.79 -5.24
C TYR A 88 -6.55 -12.31 -5.21
N LEU A 89 -6.04 -12.92 -6.28
CA LEU A 89 -5.98 -14.37 -6.41
C LEU A 89 -4.66 -14.85 -6.98
N PHE A 90 -3.67 -13.96 -7.09
CA PHE A 90 -2.37 -14.34 -7.59
C PHE A 90 -1.28 -14.00 -6.56
N PRO A 91 -0.64 -15.04 -5.98
CA PRO A 91 0.74 -14.88 -5.53
C PRO A 91 1.49 -14.38 -6.75
N MET A 92 2.56 -13.61 -6.60
CA MET A 92 3.64 -13.98 -7.49
C MET A 92 4.98 -14.13 -6.76
N PRO A 93 5.66 -15.26 -7.06
CA PRO A 93 5.32 -16.10 -8.20
C PRO A 93 4.43 -17.28 -7.84
N ILE A 94 3.61 -17.67 -8.79
CA ILE A 94 3.41 -19.07 -9.08
C ILE A 94 4.47 -19.42 -10.12
N ALA A 95 5.31 -20.39 -9.77
CA ALA A 95 6.12 -21.12 -10.71
C ALA A 95 5.21 -21.75 -11.78
N LEU A 96 5.32 -21.32 -13.03
CA LEU A 96 4.86 -22.11 -14.16
C LEU A 96 5.92 -23.19 -14.42
N GLY A 97 5.82 -24.26 -13.67
CA GLY A 97 6.47 -25.51 -13.99
C GLY A 97 5.70 -26.67 -13.37
N PRO A 98 6.25 -27.88 -13.43
CA PRO A 98 5.50 -29.08 -13.06
C PRO A 98 5.06 -29.03 -11.59
N PHE A 99 3.76 -29.21 -11.38
CA PHE A 99 3.19 -29.43 -10.04
C PHE A 99 3.71 -30.78 -9.49
N PRO A 100 4.16 -30.86 -8.22
CA PRO A 100 4.30 -29.81 -7.21
C PRO A 100 5.64 -29.07 -7.26
N HIS A 101 5.63 -27.74 -7.10
CA HIS A 101 6.83 -26.94 -6.94
C HIS A 101 7.23 -26.82 -5.46
N PRO A 102 8.53 -26.97 -5.11
CA PRO A 102 9.01 -26.90 -3.74
C PRO A 102 8.97 -25.49 -3.09
N SER A 103 8.57 -24.45 -3.82
CA SER A 103 8.36 -23.09 -3.29
C SER A 103 6.95 -22.91 -2.70
N TYR A 104 6.60 -23.74 -1.71
CA TYR A 104 5.36 -23.56 -0.95
C TYR A 104 5.44 -22.28 -0.10
N ASP A 105 4.40 -21.46 -0.20
CA ASP A 105 4.48 -20.00 -0.27
C ASP A 105 4.22 -19.29 1.08
N THR A 106 5.27 -18.98 1.85
CA THR A 106 5.16 -18.15 3.07
C THR A 106 4.55 -16.78 2.78
N THR A 107 4.66 -16.28 1.54
CA THR A 107 4.11 -15.00 1.09
C THR A 107 2.58 -14.97 1.15
N ALA A 108 1.91 -16.10 0.92
CA ALA A 108 0.45 -16.20 0.99
C ALA A 108 -0.09 -15.88 2.41
N VAL A 109 0.65 -16.30 3.45
CA VAL A 109 0.29 -16.05 4.84
C VAL A 109 0.42 -14.56 5.17
N TYR A 110 1.54 -13.93 4.81
CA TYR A 110 1.75 -12.49 5.01
C TYR A 110 0.69 -11.64 4.29
N ARG A 111 0.32 -12.03 3.05
CA ARG A 111 -0.69 -11.35 2.24
C ARG A 111 -2.11 -11.45 2.84
N GLY A 112 -2.48 -12.61 3.38
CA GLY A 112 -3.77 -12.80 4.06
C GLY A 112 -3.91 -11.90 5.30
N PHE A 113 -2.85 -11.79 6.10
CA PHE A 113 -2.84 -10.92 7.28
C PHE A 113 -2.90 -9.43 6.91
N TRP A 114 -2.17 -9.00 5.88
CA TRP A 114 -2.23 -7.60 5.42
C TRP A 114 -3.60 -7.21 4.92
N THR A 115 -4.24 -8.11 4.17
CA THR A 115 -5.63 -7.98 3.70
C THR A 115 -6.58 -7.78 4.86
N ALA A 116 -6.47 -8.60 5.90
CA ALA A 116 -7.31 -8.46 7.09
C ALA A 116 -7.05 -7.13 7.82
N PHE A 117 -5.77 -6.79 8.04
CA PHE A 117 -5.42 -5.57 8.78
C PHE A 117 -5.85 -4.30 8.06
N ILE A 118 -5.64 -4.18 6.74
CA ILE A 118 -6.03 -2.99 6.00
C ILE A 118 -7.55 -2.82 5.97
N MET A 119 -8.30 -3.92 5.78
CA MET A 119 -9.76 -3.90 5.79
C MET A 119 -10.32 -3.51 7.16
N LEU A 120 -9.78 -4.10 8.23
CA LEU A 120 -10.16 -3.75 9.61
C LEU A 120 -9.81 -2.30 9.93
N ALA A 121 -8.63 -1.83 9.50
CA ALA A 121 -8.19 -0.47 9.74
C ALA A 121 -9.07 0.56 9.02
N VAL A 122 -9.37 0.34 7.74
CA VAL A 122 -10.28 1.19 6.95
C VAL A 122 -11.68 1.19 7.56
N ALA A 123 -12.23 0.01 7.90
CA ALA A 123 -13.54 -0.08 8.54
C ALA A 123 -13.58 0.67 9.88
N ALA A 124 -12.57 0.49 10.73
CA ALA A 124 -12.44 1.23 11.99
C ALA A 124 -12.34 2.74 11.77
N GLY A 125 -11.58 3.19 10.76
CA GLY A 125 -11.45 4.61 10.41
C GLY A 125 -12.77 5.23 9.95
N LEU A 126 -13.52 4.53 9.10
CA LEU A 126 -14.83 4.96 8.61
C LEU A 126 -15.88 5.00 9.74
N VAL A 127 -15.94 3.97 10.59
CA VAL A 127 -16.83 3.93 11.76
C VAL A 127 -16.50 5.05 12.74
N GLY A 128 -15.21 5.24 13.06
CA GLY A 128 -14.75 6.33 13.91
C GLY A 128 -15.11 7.70 13.35
N GLY A 129 -14.86 7.92 12.06
CA GLY A 129 -15.23 9.15 11.36
C GLY A 129 -16.73 9.42 11.41
N LEU A 130 -17.57 8.41 11.14
CA LEU A 130 -19.04 8.56 11.19
C LEU A 130 -19.52 8.93 12.60
N LEU A 131 -19.02 8.24 13.64
CA LEU A 131 -19.34 8.54 15.03
C LEU A 131 -18.97 9.98 15.42
N LEU A 132 -17.85 10.49 14.90
CA LEU A 132 -17.42 11.86 15.15
C LEU A 132 -18.25 12.87 14.37
N VAL A 133 -18.54 12.64 13.09
CA VAL A 133 -19.43 13.51 12.28
C VAL A 133 -20.81 13.62 12.93
N CYS A 134 -21.36 12.50 13.42
CA CYS A 134 -22.62 12.50 14.15
C CYS A 134 -22.50 13.08 15.56
N GLY A 135 -21.35 12.93 16.24
CA GLY A 135 -21.16 13.34 17.62
C GLY A 135 -20.80 14.81 17.82
N VAL A 136 -20.11 15.44 16.86
CA VAL A 136 -19.65 16.84 16.93
C VAL A 136 -20.80 17.84 17.11
N PRO A 137 -21.91 17.77 16.33
CA PRO A 137 -23.00 18.73 16.46
C PRO A 137 -23.68 18.72 17.84
N PHE A 138 -23.66 17.57 18.52
CA PHE A 138 -24.32 17.38 19.82
C PHE A 138 -23.36 17.45 21.00
N VAL A 139 -22.07 17.73 20.77
CA VAL A 139 -21.01 17.81 21.80
C VAL A 139 -21.04 16.59 22.73
N SER A 140 -21.26 15.40 22.17
CA SER A 140 -21.44 14.17 22.94
C SER A 140 -20.09 13.61 23.41
N PRO A 141 -19.79 13.59 24.73
CA PRO A 141 -18.49 13.13 25.23
C PRO A 141 -18.22 11.66 24.90
N ARG A 142 -19.28 10.83 24.96
CA ARG A 142 -19.22 9.41 24.58
C ARG A 142 -18.84 9.23 23.11
N SER A 143 -19.42 10.02 22.21
CA SER A 143 -19.15 9.91 20.78
C SER A 143 -17.72 10.30 20.45
N TYR A 144 -17.17 11.33 21.09
CA TYR A 144 -15.76 11.71 20.96
C TYR A 144 -14.81 10.63 21.48
N LYS A 145 -15.11 10.06 22.66
CA LYS A 145 -14.26 9.02 23.25
C LYS A 145 -14.26 7.74 22.41
N VAL A 146 -15.44 7.28 21.99
CA VAL A 146 -15.57 6.05 21.17
C VAL A 146 -15.03 6.28 19.77
N GLY A 147 -15.40 7.39 19.12
CA GLY A 147 -14.91 7.75 17.79
C GLY A 147 -13.39 7.94 17.74
N GLY A 148 -12.82 8.65 18.72
CA GLY A 148 -11.38 8.77 18.89
C GLY A 148 -10.68 7.42 19.12
N GLY A 149 -11.29 6.53 19.90
CA GLY A 149 -10.82 5.16 20.08
C GLY A 149 -10.77 4.34 18.78
N PHE A 150 -11.79 4.45 17.94
CA PHE A 150 -11.80 3.83 16.61
C PHE A 150 -10.72 4.38 15.68
N LEU A 151 -10.47 5.71 15.71
CA LEU A 151 -9.36 6.30 14.97
C LEU A 151 -7.99 5.80 15.48
N LEU A 152 -7.79 5.70 16.81
CA LEU A 152 -6.57 5.13 17.38
C LEU A 152 -6.35 3.67 16.95
N ALA A 153 -7.41 2.85 16.96
CA ALA A 153 -7.36 1.47 16.48
C ALA A 153 -7.01 1.41 14.98
N SER A 154 -7.65 2.25 14.16
CA SER A 154 -7.36 2.37 12.73
C SER A 154 -5.89 2.73 12.47
N GLY A 155 -5.39 3.79 13.11
CA GLY A 155 -3.99 4.21 12.99
C GLY A 155 -3.00 3.16 13.49
N GLY A 156 -3.32 2.45 14.57
CA GLY A 156 -2.51 1.37 15.11
C GLY A 156 -2.41 0.15 14.17
N LEU A 157 -3.53 -0.23 13.55
CA LEU A 157 -3.56 -1.31 12.56
C LEU A 157 -2.76 -0.94 11.29
N PHE A 158 -2.87 0.30 10.80
CA PHE A 158 -2.04 0.77 9.68
C PHE A 158 -0.56 0.87 10.03
N LEU A 159 -0.22 1.27 11.26
CA LEU A 159 1.16 1.27 11.73
C LEU A 159 1.75 -0.15 11.74
N LEU A 160 0.99 -1.11 12.28
CA LEU A 160 1.37 -2.52 12.26
C LEU A 160 1.53 -3.04 10.82
N LEU A 161 0.59 -2.71 9.93
CA LEU A 161 0.64 -3.08 8.52
C LEU A 161 1.91 -2.57 7.84
N ILE A 162 2.24 -1.28 8.02
CA ILE A 162 3.45 -0.68 7.45
C ILE A 162 4.71 -1.37 7.98
N PHE A 163 4.78 -1.61 9.29
CA PHE A 163 5.90 -2.28 9.90
C PHE A 163 6.11 -3.69 9.33
N LEU A 164 5.03 -4.47 9.23
CA LEU A 164 5.07 -5.82 8.63
C LEU A 164 5.45 -5.78 7.14
N PHE A 165 4.95 -4.79 6.40
CA PHE A 165 5.29 -4.62 4.99
C PHE A 165 6.78 -4.32 4.78
N VAL A 166 7.36 -3.42 5.60
CA VAL A 166 8.80 -3.11 5.58
C VAL A 166 9.62 -4.34 5.93
N ILE A 167 9.25 -5.07 7.00
CA ILE A 167 9.96 -6.30 7.37
C ILE A 167 9.94 -7.30 6.23
N TRP A 168 8.79 -7.50 5.61
CA TRP A 168 8.68 -8.44 4.50
C TRP A 168 9.56 -8.03 3.32
N LYS A 169 9.47 -6.77 2.89
CA LYS A 169 10.20 -6.26 1.73
C LYS A 169 11.72 -6.29 1.96
N GLU A 170 12.19 -5.86 3.12
CA GLU A 170 13.63 -5.69 3.36
C GLU A 170 14.32 -6.97 3.88
N PHE A 171 13.61 -7.88 4.54
CA PHE A 171 14.23 -9.03 5.23
C PHE A 171 13.67 -10.41 4.84
N ALA A 172 12.41 -10.51 4.42
CA ALA A 172 11.80 -11.83 4.16
C ALA A 172 11.82 -12.22 2.68
N ALA A 173 11.65 -11.25 1.78
CA ALA A 173 11.54 -11.49 0.35
C ALA A 173 12.89 -11.33 -0.36
N ASP A 174 13.37 -12.41 -0.99
CA ASP A 174 14.48 -12.36 -1.94
C ASP A 174 13.92 -12.13 -3.36
N PHE A 175 13.63 -10.87 -3.68
CA PHE A 175 13.00 -10.50 -4.95
C PHE A 175 13.87 -10.83 -6.17
N GLN A 176 15.20 -10.74 -6.06
CA GLN A 176 16.09 -11.03 -7.20
C GLN A 176 16.06 -12.51 -7.54
N LYS A 177 16.34 -13.39 -6.57
CA LYS A 177 16.30 -14.83 -6.79
C LYS A 177 14.94 -15.26 -7.30
N TYR A 178 13.89 -14.66 -6.73
CA TYR A 178 12.55 -14.94 -7.12
C TYR A 178 12.29 -14.61 -8.61
N ILE A 179 12.47 -13.34 -9.01
CA ILE A 179 12.10 -12.89 -10.35
C ILE A 179 12.97 -13.57 -11.42
N LEU A 180 14.25 -13.83 -11.12
CA LEU A 180 15.14 -14.58 -12.00
C LEU A 180 14.70 -16.05 -12.19
N LEU A 181 14.21 -16.72 -11.14
CA LEU A 181 13.69 -18.10 -11.26
C LEU A 181 12.40 -18.19 -12.10
N GLU A 182 11.52 -17.18 -12.04
CA GLU A 182 10.32 -17.14 -12.89
C GLU A 182 10.66 -16.87 -14.35
N ARG A 183 11.74 -16.13 -14.61
CA ARG A 183 12.07 -15.60 -15.95
C ARG A 183 13.31 -16.23 -16.57
N SER A 184 13.88 -17.27 -15.95
CA SER A 184 15.09 -17.95 -16.39
C SER A 184 15.00 -18.51 -17.82
N GLU A 185 13.80 -18.73 -18.36
CA GLU A 185 13.59 -19.14 -19.75
C GLU A 185 13.67 -17.98 -20.77
N LYS A 186 13.50 -16.73 -20.32
CA LYS A 186 13.39 -15.53 -21.19
C LYS A 186 14.54 -14.53 -21.02
N CYS A 187 15.14 -14.46 -19.84
CA CYS A 187 16.26 -13.57 -19.55
C CYS A 187 17.56 -14.38 -19.63
N THR A 188 18.49 -13.98 -20.49
CA THR A 188 19.87 -14.47 -20.47
C THR A 188 20.71 -13.57 -19.56
N ASP A 189 21.34 -14.18 -18.56
CA ASP A 189 22.22 -13.61 -17.52
C ASP A 189 21.56 -12.72 -16.44
N ASP A 190 22.27 -12.57 -15.30
CA ASP A 190 21.84 -11.93 -14.04
C ASP A 190 21.46 -10.44 -14.19
N VAL A 191 20.25 -10.18 -14.67
CA VAL A 191 19.72 -8.81 -14.79
C VAL A 191 19.35 -8.26 -13.39
N PRO A 192 19.83 -7.07 -12.99
CA PRO A 192 19.44 -6.47 -11.72
C PRO A 192 17.96 -6.10 -11.72
N VAL A 193 17.25 -6.51 -10.67
CA VAL A 193 15.87 -6.09 -10.41
C VAL A 193 15.87 -5.08 -9.27
N HIS A 194 15.26 -3.93 -9.49
CA HIS A 194 15.14 -2.90 -8.48
C HIS A 194 13.70 -2.82 -7.96
N VAL A 195 13.54 -2.81 -6.63
CA VAL A 195 12.24 -2.80 -5.95
C VAL A 195 12.13 -1.58 -5.04
N TYR A 196 11.03 -0.83 -5.16
CA TYR A 196 10.79 0.42 -4.48
C TYR A 196 9.43 0.44 -3.78
N TYR A 197 9.31 1.28 -2.75
CA TYR A 197 8.01 1.60 -2.15
C TYR A 197 7.22 2.47 -3.13
N GLY A 198 5.94 2.17 -3.31
CA GLY A 198 5.05 2.97 -4.13
C GLY A 198 4.29 4.03 -3.34
N TRP A 199 3.50 4.83 -4.05
CA TRP A 199 2.73 5.94 -3.48
C TRP A 199 1.73 5.53 -2.41
N SER A 200 1.07 4.38 -2.56
CA SER A 200 0.10 3.88 -1.59
C SER A 200 0.74 3.65 -0.23
N PHE A 201 1.94 3.07 -0.21
CA PHE A 201 2.71 2.90 1.01
C PHE A 201 3.05 4.25 1.65
N MET A 202 3.46 5.24 0.86
CA MET A 202 3.79 6.57 1.37
C MET A 202 2.56 7.32 1.91
N PHE A 203 1.41 7.21 1.25
CA PHE A 203 0.15 7.78 1.75
C PHE A 203 -0.28 7.12 3.06
N ALA A 204 -0.19 5.79 3.16
CA ALA A 204 -0.44 5.09 4.41
C ALA A 204 0.50 5.60 5.51
N ALA A 205 1.80 5.68 5.24
CA ALA A 205 2.79 6.15 6.21
C ALA A 205 2.55 7.59 6.67
N ALA A 206 2.17 8.48 5.75
CA ALA A 206 1.82 9.86 6.07
C ALA A 206 0.48 9.97 6.83
N GLY A 207 -0.49 9.09 6.56
CA GLY A 207 -1.79 9.07 7.22
C GLY A 207 -1.74 8.63 8.68
N VAL A 208 -0.86 7.67 9.04
CA VAL A 208 -0.75 7.12 10.40
C VAL A 208 -0.60 8.18 11.49
N PRO A 209 0.39 9.09 11.46
CA PRO A 209 0.55 10.09 12.51
C PRO A 209 -0.66 11.03 12.60
N LEU A 210 -1.29 11.36 11.47
CA LEU A 210 -2.46 12.24 11.43
C LEU A 210 -3.68 11.59 12.12
N VAL A 211 -3.96 10.33 11.80
CA VAL A 211 -5.08 9.58 12.39
C VAL A 211 -4.84 9.30 13.87
N LEU A 212 -3.62 8.92 14.27
CA LEU A 212 -3.28 8.68 15.67
C LEU A 212 -3.40 9.96 16.52
N LEU A 213 -2.89 11.08 16.02
CA LEU A 213 -3.01 12.38 16.69
C LEU A 213 -4.47 12.82 16.79
N SER A 214 -5.24 12.70 15.70
CA SER A 214 -6.67 12.99 15.71
C SER A 214 -7.44 12.13 16.72
N GLY A 215 -7.21 10.82 16.72
CA GLY A 215 -7.85 9.89 17.64
C GLY A 215 -7.53 10.21 19.09
N LEU A 216 -6.27 10.54 19.39
CA LEU A 216 -5.84 10.96 20.73
C LEU A 216 -6.54 12.26 21.15
N LEU A 217 -6.59 13.27 20.27
CA LEU A 217 -7.25 14.54 20.56
C LEU A 217 -8.74 14.34 20.84
N PHE A 218 -9.47 13.60 20.02
CA PHE A 218 -10.88 13.31 20.26
C PHE A 218 -11.11 12.50 21.54
N TYR A 219 -10.24 11.53 21.83
CA TYR A 219 -10.32 10.75 23.06
C TYR A 219 -10.15 11.63 24.30
N LEU A 220 -9.19 12.57 24.27
CA LEU A 220 -8.95 13.52 25.36
C LEU A 220 -10.07 14.54 25.49
N ILE A 221 -10.56 15.12 24.38
CA ILE A 221 -11.70 16.04 24.38
C ILE A 221 -12.93 15.36 24.99
N GLY A 222 -13.24 14.12 24.60
CA GLY A 222 -14.37 13.36 25.15
C GLY A 222 -14.20 12.94 26.62
N ARG A 223 -12.98 13.05 27.18
CA ARG A 223 -12.71 12.82 28.61
C ARG A 223 -12.84 14.12 29.41
N ASP A 224 -12.54 15.26 28.80
CA ASP A 224 -12.47 16.57 29.46
C ASP A 224 -13.78 17.37 29.37
N ILE A 225 -14.74 16.95 28.53
CA ILE A 225 -16.13 17.44 28.48
C ILE A 225 -17.01 16.60 29.40
#